data_AF-A0A1G8JWP3-F1
#
_entry.id   AF-A0A1G8JWP3-F1
#
_cell.length_a   1.000
_cell.length_b   1.000
_cell.length_c   1.000
_cell.angle_alpha   90.00
_cell.angle_beta   90.00
_cell.angle_gamma   90.00
#
_symmetry.space_group_name_H-M   'P 1'
#
loop_
_entity.id
_entity.type
_entity.pdbx_description
1 polymer ?
#
loop_
_entity_poly.entity_id
_entity_poly.type
_entity_poly.pdbx_seq_one_letter_code
_entity_poly.pdbx_strand_id
1 'polypeptide(L)' 'MTEKEALELSAEDKYHLTRQVITKYTLKNMLSYLCSLSGTSRSGYYRYFSKKGKESRRKREERKEELRKTIQNAYDFKR' A
#
# COMPACT_ATOMS: atom_id res chain seq x y z
N MET A 1 27.38 17.55 4.79
CA MET A 1 25.90 17.52 4.93
C MET A 1 25.40 16.40 4.06
N THR A 2 25.18 15.21 4.62
CA THR A 2 24.74 14.05 3.86
C THR A 2 23.26 14.18 3.56
N GLU A 3 22.93 14.35 2.29
CA GLU A 3 21.58 14.24 1.77
C GLU A 3 21.00 12.89 2.18
N LYS A 4 20.01 12.91 3.07
CA LYS A 4 19.17 11.75 3.29
C LYS A 4 18.40 11.54 2.00
N GLU A 5 18.76 10.54 1.20
CA GLU A 5 17.84 9.99 0.20
C GLU A 5 16.54 9.66 0.94
N ALA A 6 15.50 10.45 0.69
CA ALA A 6 14.21 10.23 1.29
C ALA A 6 13.64 8.95 0.67
N LEU A 7 13.65 7.86 1.44
CA LEU A 7 12.92 6.65 1.11
C LEU A 7 11.43 7.02 0.94
N GLU A 8 10.99 7.19 -0.30
CA GLU A 8 9.61 7.45 -0.68
C GLU A 8 8.78 6.18 -0.38
N LEU A 9 8.09 6.21 0.76
CA LEU A 9 7.18 5.13 1.13
C LEU A 9 5.98 5.06 0.18
N SER A 10 5.56 3.84 -0.14
CA SER A 10 4.35 3.62 -0.92
C SER A 10 3.11 4.15 -0.16
N ALA A 11 2.05 4.48 -0.90
CA ALA A 11 0.80 4.88 -0.27
C ALA A 11 0.22 3.78 0.66
N GLU A 12 0.45 2.52 0.31
CA GLU A 12 0.04 1.36 1.11
C GLU A 12 0.75 1.33 2.47
N ASP A 13 2.07 1.50 2.48
CA ASP A 13 2.86 1.56 3.72
C ASP A 13 2.44 2.74 4.58
N LYS A 14 2.24 3.92 3.96
CA LYS A 14 1.73 5.13 4.63
C LYS A 14 0.38 4.86 5.33
N TYR A 15 -0.54 4.15 4.70
CA TYR A 15 -1.82 3.78 5.31
C TYR A 15 -1.69 2.78 6.45
N HIS A 16 -0.82 1.77 6.30
CA HIS A 16 -0.56 0.78 7.35
C HIS A 16 0.08 1.42 8.58
N LEU A 17 1.09 2.27 8.41
CA LEU A 17 1.73 3.02 9.49
C LEU A 17 0.73 3.94 10.20
N THR A 18 -0.09 4.67 9.44
CA THR A 18 -1.16 5.52 10.01
C THR A 18 -2.10 4.72 10.90
N ARG A 19 -2.53 3.53 10.45
CA ARG A 19 -3.41 2.65 11.23
C ARG A 19 -2.72 2.10 12.48
N GLN A 20 -1.43 1.75 12.40
CA GLN A 20 -0.65 1.29 13.54
C GLN A 20 -0.51 2.38 14.60
N VAL A 21 -0.16 3.62 14.20
CA VAL A 21 -0.02 4.76 15.12
C VAL A 21 -1.34 5.09 15.82
N ILE A 22 -2.43 5.18 15.07
CA ILE A 22 -3.77 5.46 15.64
C ILE A 22 -4.16 4.38 16.65
N THR A 23 -3.93 3.11 16.32
CA THR A 23 -4.27 1.99 17.21
C THR A 23 -3.40 1.96 18.46
N LYS A 24 -2.08 2.14 18.30
CA LYS A 24 -1.10 2.06 19.39
C LYS A 24 -1.29 3.14 20.44
N TYR A 25 -1.60 4.36 20.01
CA TYR A 25 -1.74 5.52 20.89
C TYR A 25 -3.20 5.96 21.11
N THR A 26 -4.17 5.11 20.71
CA THR A 26 -5.62 5.35 20.85
C THR A 26 -6.08 6.75 20.41
N LEU A 27 -5.45 7.28 19.35
CA LEU A 27 -5.63 8.66 18.91
C LEU A 27 -6.99 8.87 18.26
N LYS A 28 -7.83 9.72 18.87
CA LYS A 28 -9.11 10.14 18.29
C LYS A 28 -8.91 11.34 17.37
N ASN A 29 -9.62 11.37 16.24
CA ASN A 29 -9.64 12.48 15.28
C ASN A 29 -8.30 12.85 14.61
N MET A 30 -7.23 12.08 14.81
CA MET A 30 -5.90 12.36 14.23
C MET A 30 -5.73 11.86 12.79
N LEU A 31 -6.68 11.08 12.26
CA LEU A 31 -6.55 10.50 10.92
C LEU A 31 -6.35 11.57 9.83
N SER A 32 -7.08 12.68 9.91
CA SER A 32 -6.95 13.76 8.92
C SER A 32 -5.55 14.36 8.90
N TYR A 33 -5.03 14.64 10.10
CA TYR A 33 -3.69 15.19 10.27
C TYR A 33 -2.62 14.21 9.77
N LEU A 34 -2.71 12.93 10.14
CA LEU A 34 -1.74 11.90 9.72
C LEU A 34 -1.78 11.64 8.22
N CYS A 35 -2.97 11.66 7.60
CA CYS A 35 -3.09 11.59 6.15
C CYS A 35 -2.42 12.79 5.46
N SER A 36 -2.70 14.02 5.90
CA SER A 36 -2.04 15.22 5.37
C SER A 36 -0.52 15.18 5.55
N LEU A 37 -0.05 14.77 6.72
CA LEU A 37 1.38 14.66 7.04
C LEU A 37 2.10 13.61 6.17
N SER A 38 1.43 12.51 5.86
CA SER A 38 1.98 11.44 5.02
C SER A 38 1.81 11.67 3.51
N GLY A 39 1.20 12.78 3.10
CA GLY A 39 0.89 13.06 1.69
C GLY A 39 -0.17 12.11 1.11
N THR A 40 -1.08 11.60 1.95
CA THR A 40 -2.17 10.71 1.52
C THR A 40 -3.54 11.32 1.80
N SER A 41 -4.58 10.78 1.16
CA SER A 41 -5.95 11.25 1.39
C SER A 41 -6.71 10.35 2.37
N ARG A 42 -7.58 10.97 3.16
CA ARG A 42 -8.52 10.25 4.04
C ARG A 42 -9.42 9.29 3.27
N SER A 43 -9.95 9.73 2.13
CA SER A 43 -10.79 8.90 1.27
C SER A 43 -10.00 7.70 0.74
N GLY A 44 -8.73 7.91 0.38
CA GLY A 44 -7.78 6.86 0.05
C GLY A 44 -7.58 5.85 1.18
N TYR A 45 -7.36 6.32 2.41
CA TYR A 45 -7.23 5.46 3.60
C TYR A 45 -8.46 4.56 3.81
N TYR A 46 -9.66 5.14 3.85
CA TYR A 46 -10.89 4.36 4.06
C TYR A 46 -11.14 3.39 2.91
N ARG A 47 -10.93 3.84 1.66
CA ARG A 47 -11.05 2.97 0.48
C ARG A 47 -10.04 1.83 0.54
N TYR A 48 -8.80 2.10 0.96
CA TYR A 48 -7.75 1.09 1.09
C TYR A 48 -8.19 -0.01 2.06
N PHE A 49 -8.70 0.32 3.25
CA PHE A 49 -9.14 -0.69 4.22
C PHE A 49 -10.56 -1.25 4.00
N SER A 50 -11.34 -0.68 3.07
CA SER A 50 -12.67 -1.17 2.72
C SER A 50 -12.66 -2.60 2.14
N LYS A 51 -13.79 -3.32 2.23
CA LYS A 51 -13.96 -4.65 1.62
C LYS A 51 -13.67 -4.63 0.12
N LYS A 52 -14.25 -3.68 -0.61
CA LYS A 52 -14.04 -3.47 -2.05
C LYS A 52 -12.56 -3.20 -2.37
N GLY A 53 -11.90 -2.37 -1.56
CA GLY A 53 -10.47 -2.08 -1.73
C GLY A 53 -9.61 -3.32 -1.57
N LYS A 54 -9.86 -4.13 -0.52
CA LYS A 54 -9.15 -5.39 -0.27
C LYS A 54 -9.34 -6.39 -1.42
N GLU A 55 -10.58 -6.59 -1.86
CA GLU A 55 -10.90 -7.49 -2.96
C GLU A 55 -10.22 -7.06 -4.27
N SER A 56 -10.26 -5.76 -4.58
CA SER A 56 -9.60 -5.22 -5.77
C SER A 56 -8.08 -5.43 -5.74
N ARG A 57 -7.42 -5.32 -4.58
CA ARG A 57 -5.99 -5.61 -4.44
C ARG A 57 -5.72 -7.10 -4.59
N ARG A 58 -6.52 -7.96 -3.96
CA ARG A 58 -6.40 -9.41 -4.10
C ARG A 58 -6.46 -9.86 -5.56
N LYS A 59 -7.46 -9.39 -6.31
CA LYS A 59 -7.60 -9.66 -7.76
C LYS A 59 -6.41 -9.15 -8.59
N ARG A 60 -5.77 -8.05 -8.18
CA ARG A 60 -4.57 -7.53 -8.85
C ARG A 60 -3.37 -8.44 -8.60
N GLU A 61 -3.20 -8.90 -7.37
CA GLU A 61 -2.11 -9.83 -7.02
C GLU A 61 -2.29 -11.21 -7.69
N GLU A 62 -3.53 -11.73 -7.75
CA GLU A 62 -3.87 -12.95 -8.50
C GLU A 62 -3.43 -12.83 -9.97
N ARG A 63 -3.80 -11.74 -10.66
CA ARG A 63 -3.38 -11.51 -12.05
C ARG A 63 -1.87 -11.31 -12.22
N LYS A 64 -1.20 -10.68 -11.27
CA LYS A 64 0.27 -10.52 -11.31
C LYS A 64 0.95 -11.89 -11.22
N GLU A 65 0.44 -12.76 -10.37
CA GLU A 65 0.98 -14.11 -10.21
C GLU A 65 0.76 -14.95 -11.46
N GLU A 66 -0.42 -14.88 -12.07
CA GLU A 66 -0.70 -15.52 -13.36
C GLU A 66 0.27 -15.03 -14.45
N LEU A 67 0.45 -13.71 -14.57
CA LEU A 67 1.40 -13.12 -15.52
C LEU A 67 2.83 -13.58 -15.27
N ARG A 68 3.27 -13.60 -14.01
CA ARG A 68 4.59 -14.10 -13.62
C ARG A 68 4.79 -15.54 -14.10
N LYS A 69 3.81 -16.42 -13.89
CA LYS A 69 3.85 -17.81 -14.35
C LYS A 69 3.93 -17.91 -15.87
N THR A 70 3.15 -17.12 -16.59
CA THR A 70 3.19 -17.10 -18.07
C THR A 70 4.58 -16.70 -18.58
N ILE A 71 5.17 -15.64 -18.01
CA ILE A 71 6.52 -15.18 -18.39
C ILE A 71 7.56 -16.27 -18.08
N GLN A 72 7.46 -16.91 -16.92
CA GLN A 72 8.37 -17.99 -16.53
C GLN A 72 8.28 -19.17 -17.49
N ASN A 73 7.08 -19.65 -17.81
CA ASN A 73 6.87 -20.75 -18.75
C ASN A 73 7.42 -20.42 -20.15
N ALA A 74 7.24 -19.19 -20.62
CA ALA A 74 7.77 -18.74 -21.91
C ALA A 74 9.30 -18.67 -21.92
N TYR A 75 9.90 -18.24 -20.80
CA TYR A 75 11.36 -18.23 -20.63
C TYR A 75 11.93 -19.65 -20.63
N ASP A 76 11.32 -20.55 -19.87
CA ASP A 76 11.74 -21.95 -19.75
C ASP A 76 11.55 -22.72 -21.07
N PHE A 77 10.53 -22.39 -21.87
CA PHE A 77 10.31 -23.00 -23.19
C PHE A 77 11.41 -22.65 -24.22
N LYS A 78 12.05 -21.47 -24.10
CA LYS A 78 13.10 -21.03 -25.02
C LYS A 78 14.47 -21.62 -24.68
N ARG A 79 14.64 -22.17 -23.47
CA ARG A 79 15.89 -22.73 -22.96
C ARG A 79 15.99 -24.21 -23.28
#